data_AF-A0A968I5I9-F1
#
_entry.id   AF-A0A968I5I9-F1
#
_cell.length_a   1.000
_cell.length_b   1.000
_cell.length_c   1.000
_cell.angle_alpha   90.00
_cell.angle_beta   90.00
_cell.angle_gamma   90.00
#
_symmetry.space_group_name_H-M   'P 1'
#
loop_
_entity.id
_entity.type
_entity.pdbx_description
1 polymer ?
#
loop_
_entity_poly.entity_id
_entity_poly.type
_entity_poly.pdbx_seq_one_letter_code
_entity_poly.pdbx_strand_id
1 'polypeptide(L)'
;MNTFVSVIQDLLGEAYAGRTQSPTWFIDHGAHSGVLGTLETISASDASKDVVSGGSSIAAHTHHLRWSLAMANAMMRGQPASRDWGRELDGSHGR
;
A
#
# COMPACT_ATOMS: atom_id res chain seq x y z
N MET A 1 17.71 -16.21 13.07
CA MET A 1 16.82 -15.29 12.32
C MET A 1 17.70 -14.52 11.35
N ASN A 2 17.31 -14.38 10.08
CA ASN A 2 18.13 -13.70 9.06
C ASN A 2 18.04 -12.17 9.26
N THR A 3 19.13 -11.53 9.67
CA THR A 3 19.19 -10.08 9.97
C THR A 3 18.65 -9.22 8.83
N PHE A 4 18.92 -9.61 7.58
CA PHE A 4 18.41 -8.89 6.41
C PHE A 4 16.88 -8.89 6.36
N VAL A 5 16.25 -10.05 6.60
CA VAL A 5 14.78 -10.18 6.59
C VAL A 5 14.15 -9.35 7.69
N SER A 6 14.75 -9.35 8.89
CA SER A 6 14.26 -8.53 10.01
C SER A 6 14.31 -7.03 9.69
N VAL A 7 15.40 -6.54 9.10
CA VAL A 7 15.49 -5.13 8.68
C VAL A 7 14.43 -4.77 7.64
N ILE A 8 14.20 -5.62 6.64
CA ILE A 8 13.14 -5.37 5.65
C ILE A 8 11.75 -5.38 6.30
N GLN A 9 11.48 -6.30 7.23
CA GLN A 9 10.23 -6.32 7.97
C GLN A 9 10.02 -5.05 8.79
N ASP A 10 11.07 -4.55 9.44
CA ASP A 10 11.02 -3.30 10.22
C ASP A 10 10.74 -2.10 9.33
N LEU A 11 11.42 -1.99 8.17
CA LEU A 11 11.22 -0.89 7.22
C LEU A 11 9.83 -0.93 6.57
N LEU A 12 9.30 -2.12 6.27
CA LEU A 12 7.93 -2.26 5.78
C LEU A 12 6.91 -1.93 6.88
N GLY A 13 7.13 -2.39 8.12
CA GLY A 13 6.30 -2.04 9.26
C GLY A 13 6.22 -0.53 9.46
N GLU A 14 7.38 0.15 9.40
CA GLU A 14 7.46 1.60 9.41
C GLU A 14 6.65 2.23 8.26
N ALA A 15 6.93 1.87 7.01
CA ALA A 15 6.29 2.48 5.84
C ALA A 15 4.75 2.41 5.87
N TYR A 16 4.21 1.23 6.18
CA TYR A 16 2.78 0.96 6.04
C TYR A 16 1.99 1.28 7.30
N ALA A 17 2.43 0.80 8.46
CA ALA A 17 1.70 0.96 9.71
C ALA A 17 2.07 2.26 10.45
N GLY A 18 3.26 2.82 10.18
CA GLY A 18 3.81 3.93 10.93
C GLY A 18 4.55 3.48 12.21
N ARG A 19 5.24 4.41 12.87
CA ARG A 19 5.81 4.20 14.21
C ARG A 19 5.43 5.33 15.14
N THR A 20 4.95 4.96 16.33
CA THR A 20 4.66 5.91 17.42
C THR A 20 5.87 6.17 18.32
N GLN A 21 6.93 5.37 18.20
CA GLN A 21 8.15 5.45 19.01
C GLN A 21 9.41 5.60 18.14
N SER A 22 10.34 6.41 18.62
CA SER A 22 11.64 6.74 18.00
C SER A 22 12.66 5.60 18.12
N PRO A 23 13.59 5.43 17.16
CA PRO A 23 13.73 6.18 15.90
C PRO A 23 12.91 5.58 14.75
N THR A 24 12.54 6.42 13.77
CA THR A 24 12.19 6.01 12.40
C THR A 24 13.39 6.16 11.48
N TRP A 25 13.32 5.52 10.31
CA TRP A 25 14.35 5.59 9.28
C TRP A 25 14.05 6.64 8.21
N PHE A 26 12.79 6.77 7.76
CA PHE A 26 12.44 7.65 6.64
C PHE A 26 11.02 8.25 6.66
N ILE A 27 10.19 7.92 7.65
CA ILE A 27 8.91 8.64 7.87
C ILE A 27 8.93 9.42 9.19
N ASP A 28 8.01 10.36 9.36
CA ASP A 28 7.86 11.09 10.62
C ASP A 28 7.31 10.20 11.75
N HIS A 29 7.54 10.63 12.99
CA HIS A 29 6.93 10.01 14.17
C HIS A 29 5.52 10.57 14.34
N GLY A 30 4.55 9.71 14.70
CA GLY A 30 3.22 10.17 15.08
C GLY A 30 2.11 9.20 14.70
N ALA A 31 0.92 9.46 15.21
CA ALA A 31 -0.28 8.81 14.70
C ALA A 31 -0.44 9.18 13.21
N HIS A 32 -0.85 8.22 12.39
CA HIS A 32 -1.12 8.41 10.96
C HIS A 32 0.09 8.71 10.04
N SER A 33 1.33 8.56 10.50
CA SER A 33 2.51 8.84 9.66
C SER A 33 2.85 7.75 8.62
N GLY A 34 2.33 6.53 8.80
CA GLY A 34 2.43 5.46 7.79
C GLY A 34 1.33 5.55 6.74
N VAL A 35 1.51 4.84 5.62
CA VAL A 35 0.55 4.83 4.49
C VAL A 35 -0.88 4.56 4.95
N LEU A 36 -1.10 3.52 5.77
CA LEU A 36 -2.45 3.14 6.21
C LEU A 36 -3.11 4.24 7.04
N GLY A 37 -2.37 4.76 8.01
CA GLY A 37 -2.88 5.82 8.86
C GLY A 37 -3.10 7.14 8.10
N THR A 38 -2.27 7.46 7.12
CA THR A 38 -2.49 8.63 6.24
C THR A 38 -3.80 8.49 5.47
N LEU A 39 -4.08 7.31 4.91
CA LEU A 39 -5.30 7.05 4.16
C LEU A 39 -6.56 7.15 5.01
N GLU A 40 -6.49 6.80 6.29
CA GLU A 40 -7.61 6.96 7.25
C GLU A 40 -8.03 8.42 7.44
N THR A 41 -7.13 9.37 7.17
CA THR A 41 -7.41 10.81 7.31
C THR A 41 -8.08 11.43 6.07
N ILE A 42 -8.21 10.68 4.98
CA ILE A 42 -8.67 11.19 3.68
C ILE A 42 -10.04 10.59 3.35
N SER A 43 -10.99 11.46 2.96
CA SER A 43 -12.31 10.99 2.54
C SER A 43 -12.21 10.23 1.21
N ALA A 44 -13.09 9.23 0.99
CA ALA A 44 -13.14 8.52 -0.28
C ALA A 44 -13.39 9.46 -1.47
N SER A 45 -14.23 10.49 -1.28
CA SER A 45 -14.51 11.48 -2.32
C SER A 45 -13.26 12.27 -2.71
N ASP A 46 -12.43 12.66 -1.75
CA ASP A 46 -11.19 13.38 -2.03
C ASP A 46 -10.13 12.45 -2.61
N ALA A 47 -10.02 11.23 -2.09
CA ALA A 47 -9.07 10.24 -2.57
C ALA A 47 -9.33 9.84 -4.03
N SER A 48 -10.58 9.91 -4.50
CA SER A 48 -10.96 9.59 -5.88
C SER A 48 -10.75 10.73 -6.87
N LYS A 49 -10.40 11.95 -6.44
CA LYS A 49 -10.08 13.06 -7.34
C LYS A 49 -8.69 12.91 -7.93
N ASP A 50 -8.53 13.29 -9.18
CA ASP A 50 -7.20 13.37 -9.78
C ASP A 50 -6.38 14.45 -9.06
N VAL A 51 -5.15 14.11 -8.67
CA VAL A 51 -4.25 15.04 -7.97
C VAL A 51 -3.85 16.21 -8.89
N VAL A 52 -3.71 15.92 -10.19
CA VAL A 52 -3.49 16.89 -11.27
C VAL A 52 -4.36 16.51 -12.46
N SER A 53 -4.72 17.45 -13.31
CA SER A 53 -5.54 17.18 -14.51
C SER A 53 -4.94 16.04 -15.36
N GLY A 54 -5.70 14.95 -15.55
CA GLY A 54 -5.25 13.76 -16.28
C GLY A 54 -4.23 12.88 -15.54
N GLY A 55 -3.96 13.17 -14.27
CA GLY A 55 -3.10 12.39 -13.40
C GLY A 55 -3.82 11.22 -12.71
N SER A 56 -3.14 10.56 -11.78
CA SER A 56 -3.76 9.54 -10.93
C SER A 56 -4.40 10.16 -9.69
N SER A 57 -5.45 9.51 -9.19
CA SER A 57 -6.01 9.78 -7.88
C SER A 57 -5.26 9.03 -6.77
N ILE A 58 -5.41 9.46 -5.52
CA ILE A 58 -4.84 8.76 -4.35
C ILE A 58 -5.41 7.34 -4.27
N ALA A 59 -6.69 7.17 -4.58
CA ALA A 59 -7.37 5.88 -4.62
C ALA A 59 -6.74 4.94 -5.67
N ALA A 60 -6.50 5.43 -6.88
CA ALA A 60 -5.87 4.64 -7.95
C ALA A 60 -4.45 4.21 -7.55
N HIS A 61 -3.65 5.12 -6.98
CA HIS A 61 -2.29 4.81 -6.56
C HIS A 61 -2.24 3.81 -5.40
N THR A 62 -3.11 3.98 -4.40
CA THR A 62 -3.23 3.08 -3.25
C THR A 62 -3.69 1.69 -3.68
N HIS A 63 -4.62 1.62 -4.65
CA HIS A 63 -5.03 0.35 -5.22
C HIS A 63 -3.86 -0.34 -5.94
N HIS A 64 -3.00 0.41 -6.64
CA HIS A 64 -1.82 -0.13 -7.32
C HIS A 64 -0.81 -0.72 -6.35
N LEU A 65 -0.62 -0.03 -5.23
CA LEU A 65 0.17 -0.53 -4.13
C LEU A 65 -0.43 -1.83 -3.54
N ARG A 66 -1.72 -1.85 -3.22
CA ARG A 66 -2.41 -3.06 -2.70
C ARG A 66 -2.29 -4.23 -3.66
N TRP A 67 -2.55 -3.99 -4.95
CA TRP A 67 -2.49 -5.00 -6.00
C TRP A 67 -1.10 -5.62 -6.11
N SER A 68 -0.05 -4.80 -6.17
CA SER A 68 1.33 -5.31 -6.30
C SER A 68 1.75 -6.17 -5.09
N LEU A 69 1.31 -5.81 -3.88
CA LEU A 69 1.50 -6.61 -2.67
C LEU A 69 0.73 -7.94 -2.71
N ALA A 70 -0.52 -7.92 -3.17
CA ALA A 70 -1.33 -9.12 -3.32
C ALA A 70 -0.70 -10.09 -4.34
N MET A 71 -0.21 -9.55 -5.46
CA MET A 71 0.50 -10.30 -6.50
C MET A 71 1.78 -10.94 -5.94
N ALA A 72 2.64 -10.16 -5.26
CA ALA A 72 3.87 -10.67 -4.65
C ALA A 72 3.58 -11.79 -3.65
N ASN A 73 2.56 -11.60 -2.80
CA ASN A 73 2.11 -12.59 -1.84
C ASN A 73 1.60 -13.89 -2.49
N ALA A 74 0.84 -13.80 -3.58
CA ALA A 74 0.39 -14.97 -4.34
C ALA A 74 1.58 -15.72 -4.94
N MET A 75 2.51 -15.01 -5.59
CA MET A 75 3.73 -15.61 -6.17
C MET A 75 4.59 -16.31 -5.12
N MET A 76 4.80 -15.70 -3.96
CA MET A 76 5.56 -16.31 -2.84
C MET A 76 4.90 -17.58 -2.29
N ARG A 77 3.58 -17.70 -2.40
CA ARG A 77 2.83 -18.92 -2.03
C ARG A 77 2.72 -19.95 -3.15
N GLY A 78 3.33 -19.69 -4.31
CA GLY A 78 3.18 -20.54 -5.50
C GLY A 78 1.77 -20.52 -6.11
N GLN A 79 0.98 -19.49 -5.79
CA GLN A 79 -0.37 -19.31 -6.34
C GLN A 79 -0.33 -18.54 -7.67
N PRO A 80 -1.30 -18.74 -8.58
CA PRO A 80 -1.45 -17.88 -9.75
C PRO A 80 -1.59 -16.42 -9.34
N ALA A 81 -0.82 -15.55 -9.99
CA ALA A 81 -0.88 -14.11 -9.79
C ALA A 81 -1.55 -13.46 -11.00
N SER A 82 -2.58 -12.63 -10.76
CA SER A 82 -3.20 -11.81 -11.79
C SER A 82 -2.26 -10.66 -12.15
N ARG A 83 -1.94 -10.52 -13.44
CA ARG A 83 -1.25 -9.34 -13.98
C ARG A 83 -2.23 -8.30 -14.54
N ASP A 84 -3.53 -8.60 -14.46
CA ASP A 84 -4.59 -7.78 -15.02
C ASP A 84 -5.06 -6.75 -13.99
N TRP A 85 -4.36 -5.63 -14.02
CA TRP A 85 -4.60 -4.44 -13.21
C TRP A 85 -6.05 -3.90 -13.33
N GLY A 86 -6.60 -3.86 -14.55
CA GLY A 86 -7.92 -3.29 -14.81
C GLY A 86 -9.05 -4.08 -14.15
N ARG A 87 -8.92 -5.41 -14.18
CA ARG A 87 -9.87 -6.35 -13.55
C ARG A 87 -9.88 -6.29 -12.02
N GLU A 88 -8.80 -5.86 -11.39
CA GLU A 88 -8.75 -5.69 -9.94
C GLU A 88 -9.26 -4.32 -9.49
N LEU A 89 -9.18 -3.30 -10.35
CA LEU A 89 -9.76 -1.98 -10.13
C LEU A 89 -11.29 -1.97 -10.19
N ASP A 90 -11.88 -2.71 -11.14
CA ASP A 90 -13.33 -2.74 -11.35
C ASP A 90 -14.08 -3.77 -10.47
N GLY A 91 -13.33 -4.61 -9.73
CA GLY A 91 -13.90 -5.64 -8.86
C GLY A 91 -14.62 -6.77 -9.60
N SER A 92 -14.44 -6.90 -10.91
CA SER A 92 -15.11 -7.90 -11.76
C SER A 92 -14.48 -9.29 -11.58
N HIS A 93 -14.79 -9.91 -10.45
CA HIS A 93 -14.51 -11.33 -10.25
C HIS A 93 -15.63 -12.09 -10.95
N GLY A 94 -15.33 -12.60 -12.15
CA GLY A 94 -16.23 -13.47 -12.90
C GLY A 94 -16.87 -14.51 -11.99
N ARG A 95 -18.21 -14.53 -12.02
CA ARG A 95 -19.04 -15.56 -11.40
C ARG A 95 -18.83 -16.89 -12.10
#